data_AF-A0A6V7IN48-F1
#
_entry.id   AF-A0A6V7IN48-F1
#
_cell.length_a   1.000
_cell.length_b   1.000
_cell.length_c   1.000
_cell.angle_alpha   90.00
_cell.angle_beta   90.00
_cell.angle_gamma   90.00
#
_symmetry.space_group_name_H-M   'P 1'
#
loop_
_entity.id
_entity.type
_entity.pdbx_description
1 polymer ?
#
loop_
_entity_poly.entity_id
_entity_poly.type
_entity_poly.pdbx_seq_one_letter_code
_entity_poly.pdbx_strand_id
1 'polypeptide(L)' 'MGHSSLSEEQQAFMDECLEEFKTRYTDDDEKFKKYMDSERQKPPIVDPWYNKPRRPQYDWRQGKKHWD' A
#
# COMPACT_ATOMS: atom_id res chain seq x y z
N MET A 1 41.48 -2.06 -1.26
CA MET A 1 40.41 -2.48 -2.19
C MET A 1 40.44 -4.00 -2.20
N GLY A 2 39.62 -4.65 -1.37
CA GLY A 2 39.63 -6.12 -1.28
C GLY A 2 39.17 -6.71 -2.60
N HIS A 3 39.98 -7.57 -3.21
CA HIS A 3 39.59 -8.33 -4.40
C HIS A 3 38.43 -9.26 -4.01
N SER A 4 37.23 -8.91 -4.45
CA SER A 4 35.97 -9.60 -4.18
C SER A 4 35.83 -10.85 -5.05
N SER A 5 36.67 -11.86 -4.85
CA SER A 5 36.40 -13.18 -5.43
C SER A 5 35.23 -13.81 -4.66
N LEU A 6 34.10 -14.04 -5.34
CA LEU A 6 32.98 -14.77 -4.78
C LEU A 6 33.43 -16.21 -4.46
N SER A 7 32.91 -16.77 -3.37
CA SER A 7 33.04 -18.21 -3.16
C SER A 7 32.28 -18.95 -4.26
N GLU A 8 32.63 -20.21 -4.48
CA GLU A 8 31.94 -21.05 -5.47
C GLU A 8 30.42 -21.13 -5.21
N GLU A 9 30.02 -21.24 -3.94
CA GLU A 9 28.62 -21.23 -3.53
C GLU A 9 27.92 -19.90 -3.84
N GLN A 10 28.61 -18.77 -3.60
CA GLN A 10 28.07 -17.45 -3.92
C GLN A 10 27.92 -17.25 -5.43
N GLN A 11 28.88 -17.72 -6.21
CA GLN A 11 28.79 -17.65 -7.67
C GLN A 11 27.64 -18.50 -8.19
N ALA A 12 27.50 -19.74 -7.70
CA ALA A 12 26.40 -20.63 -8.09
C ALA A 12 25.03 -20.03 -7.76
N PHE A 13 24.88 -19.42 -6.58
CA PHE A 13 23.65 -18.71 -6.20
C PHE A 13 23.36 -17.51 -7.11
N MET A 14 24.40 -16.75 -7.49
CA MET A 14 24.23 -15.64 -8.44
C MET A 14 23.80 -16.16 -9.81
N ASP A 15 24.41 -17.23 -10.30
CA ASP A 15 24.07 -17.81 -11.61
C ASP A 15 22.62 -18.32 -11.63
N GLU A 16 22.17 -18.98 -10.55
CA GLU A 16 20.76 -19.38 -10.38
C GLU A 16 19.82 -18.18 -10.39
N CYS A 17 20.13 -17.13 -9.63
CA CYS A 17 19.32 -15.91 -9.57
C CYS A 17 19.27 -15.18 -10.93
N LEU A 18 20.39 -15.14 -11.64
CA LEU A 18 20.48 -14.50 -12.95
C LEU A 18 19.62 -15.24 -13.97
N GLU A 19 19.63 -16.58 -13.95
CA GLU A 19 18.82 -17.38 -14.85
C GLU A 19 17.32 -17.29 -14.50
N GLU A 20 16.96 -17.36 -13.21
CA GLU A 20 15.56 -17.25 -12.75
C GLU A 20 14.95 -15.88 -13.10
N PHE A 21 15.72 -14.81 -12.96
CA PHE A 21 15.23 -13.44 -13.12
C PHE A 21 15.71 -12.74 -14.39
N LYS A 22 16.22 -13.49 -15.37
CA LYS A 22 16.73 -12.92 -16.64
C LYS A 22 15.70 -12.09 -17.42
N THR A 23 14.42 -12.45 -17.31
CA THR A 23 13.31 -11.75 -17.98
C THR A 23 12.61 -10.74 -17.08
N ARG A 24 13.00 -10.61 -15.81
CA ARG A 24 12.29 -9.75 -14.85
C ARG A 24 12.29 -8.30 -15.35
N TYR A 25 11.10 -7.68 -15.33
CA TYR A 25 10.88 -6.31 -15.84
C TYR A 25 11.12 -6.11 -17.35
N THR A 26 11.15 -7.18 -18.15
CA THR A 26 11.15 -7.09 -19.62
C THR A 26 9.74 -7.34 -20.19
N ASP A 27 9.61 -7.25 -21.51
CA ASP A 27 8.36 -7.58 -22.20
C ASP A 27 8.00 -9.07 -22.15
N ASP A 28 8.93 -9.93 -21.68
CA ASP A 28 8.70 -11.36 -21.48
C ASP A 28 8.21 -11.68 -20.05
N ASP A 29 8.23 -10.70 -19.14
CA ASP A 29 7.69 -10.83 -17.78
C ASP A 29 6.18 -10.55 -17.79
N GLU A 30 5.39 -11.63 -17.80
CA GLU A 30 3.93 -11.57 -17.79
C GLU A 30 3.37 -10.77 -16.60
N LYS A 31 4.02 -10.85 -15.42
CA LYS A 31 3.57 -10.14 -14.22
C LYS A 31 3.82 -8.64 -14.37
N PHE A 32 4.98 -8.28 -14.91
CA PHE A 32 5.34 -6.89 -15.18
C PHE A 32 4.40 -6.26 -16.22
N LYS A 33 4.14 -6.97 -17.34
CA LYS A 33 3.18 -6.50 -18.35
C LYS A 33 1.80 -6.28 -17.77
N LYS A 34 1.28 -7.27 -17.04
CA LYS A 34 -0.03 -7.16 -16.39
C LYS A 34 -0.10 -5.98 -15.41
N TYR A 35 1.00 -5.66 -14.72
CA TYR A 35 1.08 -4.49 -13.87
C TYR A 35 1.08 -3.19 -14.68
N MET A 36 1.85 -3.12 -15.77
CA MET A 36 1.90 -1.93 -16.64
C MET A 36 0.58 -1.66 -17.36
N ASP A 37 -0.15 -2.72 -17.75
CA ASP A 37 -1.47 -2.62 -18.38
C ASP A 37 -2.59 -2.30 -17.37
N SER A 38 -2.32 -2.41 -16.07
CA SER A 38 -3.33 -2.16 -15.04
C SER A 38 -3.72 -0.69 -14.95
N GLU A 39 -4.98 -0.43 -14.66
CA GLU A 39 -5.45 0.94 -14.45
C GLU A 39 -4.75 1.58 -13.25
N ARG A 40 -4.37 2.85 -13.40
CA ARG A 40 -3.79 3.63 -12.31
C ARG A 40 -4.77 3.65 -11.13
N GLN A 41 -4.32 3.13 -10.00
CA GLN A 41 -5.11 3.08 -8.78
C GLN A 41 -5.46 4.51 -8.37
N LYS A 42 -6.76 4.79 -8.28
CA LYS A 42 -7.25 6.05 -7.73
C LYS A 42 -6.94 6.07 -6.24
N PRO A 43 -6.48 7.20 -5.70
CA PRO A 43 -6.25 7.29 -4.26
C PRO A 43 -7.56 7.01 -3.51
N PRO A 44 -7.51 6.35 -2.35
CA PRO A 44 -8.71 6.09 -1.56
C PRO A 44 -9.33 7.41 -1.12
N ILE A 45 -10.61 7.61 -1.44
CA ILE A 45 -11.40 8.75 -1.00
C ILE A 45 -12.22 8.29 0.21
N VAL A 46 -12.07 9.00 1.32
CA VAL A 46 -12.83 8.74 2.54
C VAL A 46 -13.71 9.95 2.81
N ASP A 47 -15.03 9.78 2.65
CA ASP A 47 -16.05 10.79 2.92
C ASP A 47 -17.24 10.16 3.66
N PRO A 48 -17.55 10.55 4.91
CA PRO A 48 -16.92 11.62 5.69
C PRO A 48 -15.55 11.24 6.26
N TRP A 49 -14.58 12.15 6.20
CA TRP A 49 -13.28 12.02 6.88
C TRP A 49 -13.43 11.94 8.42
N TYR A 50 -14.49 12.55 8.96
CA TYR A 50 -14.88 12.45 10.37
C TYR A 50 -16.39 12.20 10.51
N ASN A 51 -16.75 11.08 11.13
CA ASN A 51 -18.07 10.90 11.72
C ASN A 51 -18.14 11.67 13.04
N LYS A 52 -18.29 13.00 12.98
CA LYS A 52 -18.75 13.74 14.17
C LYS A 52 -20.15 13.21 14.50
N PRO A 53 -20.42 12.72 15.72
CA PRO A 53 -21.79 12.48 16.12
C PRO A 53 -22.54 13.79 15.90
N ARG A 54 -23.66 13.74 15.16
CA ARG A 54 -24.62 14.85 15.14
C ARG A 54 -24.93 15.09 16.61
N ARG A 55 -24.34 16.13 17.21
CA ARG A 55 -24.65 16.49 18.59
C ARG A 55 -26.17 16.56 18.64
N PRO A 56 -26.87 15.84 19.53
CA PRO A 56 -28.25 16.19 19.80
C PRO A 56 -28.17 17.67 20.14
N GLN A 57 -28.90 18.48 19.37
CA GLN A 57 -29.04 19.91 19.60
C GLN A 57 -29.10 20.10 21.12
N TYR A 58 -28.13 20.80 21.69
CA TYR A 58 -28.11 21.10 23.12
C TYR A 58 -29.43 21.84 23.37
N ASP A 59 -30.46 21.12 23.83
CA ASP A 59 -31.80 21.63 23.93
C ASP A 59 -31.86 22.48 25.19
N TRP A 60 -31.50 23.75 25.03
CA TRP A 60 -31.64 24.80 26.04
C TRP A 60 -33.09 24.99 26.50
N ARG A 61 -34.07 24.24 25.95
CA ARG A 61 -35.47 24.21 26.39
C ARG A 61 -35.73 23.28 27.59
N GLN A 62 -34.76 22.47 28.03
CA GLN A 62 -34.88 21.68 29.28
C GLN A 62 -34.64 22.51 30.56
N GLY A 63 -34.85 23.83 30.50
CA GLY A 63 -34.59 24.79 31.57
C GLY A 63 -35.82 25.32 32.31
N LYS A 64 -36.96 24.62 32.30
CA LYS A 64 -38.10 24.93 33.20
C LYS A 64 -38.88 23.66 33.56
N LYS A 65 -38.52 23.02 34.68
CA LYS A 65 -39.51 22.29 35.47
C LYS A 65 -39.55 22.95 36.85
N HIS A 66 -40.69 23.58 37.10
CA HIS A 66 -41.13 24.28 38.28
C HIS A 66 -41.07 23.36 39.51
N TRP A 67 -40.58 23.87 40.65
CA TRP A 67 -40.75 23.25 41.95
C TRP A 67 -42.10 23.70 42.51
N ASP A 68 -43.06 22.79 42.58
CA ASP A 68 -44.19 22.80 43.54
C ASP A 68 -44.20 21.44 44.25
#